data_AF-A0A161MSF4-F1
#
_entry.id   AF-A0A161MSF4-F1
#
_cell.length_a   1.000
_cell.length_b   1.000
_cell.length_c   1.000
_cell.angle_alpha   90.00
_cell.angle_beta   90.00
_cell.angle_gamma   90.00
#
_symmetry.space_group_name_H-M   'P 1'
#
loop_
_entity.id
_entity.type
_entity.pdbx_description
1 polymer ?
#
loop_
_entity_poly.entity_id
_entity_poly.type
_entity_poly.pdbx_seq_one_letter_code
_entity_poly.pdbx_strand_id
1 'polypeptide(L)'
;IDDSIKSNINTLEKLKASISDGHCADWYISSNPVNYHCLPSHEDLSGSYQFLEDTGLPFALETLSNSTVHITTISIDEFASQVLDDLIKTWKYIVIALLIAIIVSFVYITLLRWIAGIMTWLSLVAILALIMTGAVLSVKRYIYLRDNEPPPVTSKMIKGQLGNLANIKELWLTLTIILGILLLIALIVIIFLRKRIVIAITLIKEGSKAISSVISTLFFPIIPWCLKCCVVIWVLFIAFHLFSLGTQVFKAHGLNGMCKCEDKYENLKNGDVCNPKLFQELCHNQSSGTTCTTAGCRYYEMDSGSFVVYLHLFNAFGFFWGLWFVS
;
A
#
# COMPACT_ATOMS: atom_id res chain seq x y z
N ILE A 1 15.50 -3.66 -39.94
CA ILE A 1 16.75 -4.02 -40.64
C ILE A 1 16.46 -5.34 -41.33
N ASP A 2 16.65 -5.43 -42.63
CA ASP A 2 16.43 -6.68 -43.36
C ASP A 2 17.43 -7.75 -42.89
N ASP A 3 16.98 -9.00 -42.71
CA ASP A 3 17.82 -10.08 -42.16
C ASP A 3 19.03 -10.40 -43.06
N SER A 4 18.96 -10.04 -44.34
CA SER A 4 20.07 -10.13 -45.30
C SER A 4 21.21 -9.16 -45.01
N ILE A 5 20.92 -7.98 -44.44
CA ILE A 5 21.91 -6.97 -44.09
C ILE A 5 22.58 -7.36 -42.77
N LYS A 6 21.79 -7.82 -41.79
CA LYS A 6 22.28 -8.25 -40.47
C LYS A 6 23.27 -9.42 -40.56
N SER A 7 23.03 -10.39 -41.45
CA SER A 7 23.91 -11.54 -41.67
C SER A 7 25.22 -11.20 -42.39
N ASN A 8 25.30 -10.04 -43.06
CA ASN A 8 26.49 -9.57 -43.78
C ASN A 8 27.43 -8.69 -42.92
N ILE A 9 26.97 -8.22 -41.76
CA ILE A 9 27.77 -7.41 -40.83
C ILE A 9 28.61 -8.34 -39.96
N ASN A 10 29.79 -8.71 -40.45
CA ASN A 10 30.74 -9.59 -39.77
C ASN A 10 32.03 -8.88 -39.33
N THR A 11 32.16 -7.59 -39.63
CA THR A 11 33.37 -6.79 -39.33
C THR A 11 32.97 -5.39 -38.89
N LEU A 12 33.76 -4.77 -37.99
CA LEU A 12 33.54 -3.42 -37.47
C LEU A 12 33.42 -2.36 -38.58
N GLU A 13 34.18 -2.49 -39.67
CA GLU A 13 34.13 -1.56 -40.80
C GLU A 13 32.80 -1.61 -41.56
N LYS A 14 32.25 -2.81 -41.75
CA LYS A 14 30.93 -2.99 -42.37
C LYS A 14 29.82 -2.47 -41.48
N LEU A 15 29.96 -2.62 -40.16
CA LEU A 15 29.04 -2.03 -39.19
C LEU A 15 29.06 -0.49 -39.29
N LYS A 16 30.25 0.14 -39.33
CA LYS A 16 30.39 1.59 -39.50
C LYS A 16 29.81 2.09 -40.83
N ALA A 17 30.03 1.36 -41.92
CA ALA A 17 29.42 1.68 -43.21
C ALA A 17 27.88 1.60 -43.15
N SER A 18 27.33 0.54 -42.55
CA SER A 18 25.88 0.38 -42.38
C SER A 18 25.25 1.41 -41.44
N ILE A 19 25.99 1.93 -40.46
CA ILE A 19 25.54 3.06 -39.63
C ILE A 19 25.53 4.35 -40.46
N SER A 20 26.59 4.62 -41.23
CA SER A 20 26.70 5.80 -42.10
C SER A 20 25.63 5.81 -43.21
N ASP A 21 25.25 4.64 -43.72
CA ASP A 21 24.23 4.48 -44.76
C ASP A 21 22.79 4.54 -44.20
N GLY A 22 22.63 4.74 -42.88
CA GLY A 22 21.33 4.85 -42.22
C GLY A 22 20.58 3.52 -42.06
N HIS A 23 21.27 2.39 -42.26
CA HIS A 23 20.68 1.06 -42.08
C HIS A 23 20.69 0.58 -40.62
N CYS A 24 21.56 1.13 -39.78
CA CYS A 24 21.64 0.84 -38.34
C CYS A 24 21.51 2.13 -37.51
N ALA A 25 20.99 1.99 -36.29
CA ALA A 25 21.00 3.09 -35.33
C ALA A 25 22.44 3.40 -34.90
N ASP A 26 22.78 4.68 -34.81
CA ASP A 26 24.11 5.16 -34.42
C ASP A 26 24.43 4.93 -32.93
N TRP A 27 23.39 4.64 -32.14
CA TRP A 27 23.49 4.40 -30.71
C TRP A 27 22.64 3.21 -30.29
N TYR A 28 23.04 2.56 -29.20
CA TYR A 28 22.26 1.52 -28.53
C TYR A 28 22.40 1.68 -27.02
N ILE A 29 21.35 1.33 -26.27
CA ILE A 29 21.38 1.35 -24.81
C ILE A 29 21.31 -0.09 -24.32
N SER A 30 22.31 -0.48 -23.53
CA SER A 30 22.37 -1.77 -22.84
C SER A 30 21.28 -1.81 -21.77
N SER A 31 20.42 -2.84 -21.81
CA SER A 31 19.33 -3.02 -20.86
C SER A 31 19.34 -4.41 -20.25
N ASN A 32 19.02 -4.47 -18.95
CA ASN A 32 18.94 -5.70 -18.18
C ASN A 32 17.47 -6.03 -17.87
N PRO A 33 17.08 -7.32 -17.91
CA PRO A 33 15.73 -7.73 -17.55
C PRO A 33 15.53 -7.68 -16.03
N VAL A 34 14.58 -6.86 -15.57
CA VAL A 34 14.15 -6.76 -14.17
C VAL A 34 12.62 -6.87 -14.14
N ASN A 35 12.07 -7.95 -13.56
CA ASN A 35 10.63 -8.22 -13.46
C ASN A 35 9.84 -7.94 -14.74
N TYR A 36 10.24 -8.58 -15.85
CA TYR A 36 9.62 -8.46 -17.18
C TYR A 36 9.74 -7.08 -17.85
N HIS A 37 10.48 -6.14 -17.27
CA HIS A 37 10.88 -4.89 -17.89
C HIS A 37 12.35 -4.92 -18.30
N CYS A 38 12.70 -4.22 -19.39
CA CYS A 38 14.10 -4.00 -19.76
C CYS A 38 14.50 -2.60 -19.25
N LEU A 39 15.31 -2.55 -18.20
CA LEU A 39 15.81 -1.31 -17.63
C LEU A 39 17.25 -1.06 -18.07
N PRO A 40 17.60 0.17 -18.46
CA PRO A 40 18.96 0.46 -18.87
C PRO A 40 19.90 0.43 -17.65
N SER A 41 21.10 -0.12 -17.83
CA SER A 41 22.10 -0.19 -16.75
C SER A 41 22.63 1.20 -16.41
N HIS A 42 22.72 1.53 -15.11
CA HIS A 42 23.21 2.84 -14.65
C HIS A 42 24.67 3.11 -15.04
N GLU A 43 25.49 2.06 -15.16
CA GLU A 43 26.88 2.17 -15.61
C GLU A 43 26.99 2.46 -17.12
N ASP A 44 26.10 1.88 -17.94
CA ASP A 44 26.09 2.05 -19.41
C ASP A 44 25.40 3.35 -19.86
N LEU A 45 24.60 3.97 -18.98
CA LEU A 45 24.03 5.29 -19.20
C LEU A 45 25.12 6.38 -19.27
N SER A 46 26.25 6.16 -18.57
CA SER A 46 27.36 7.13 -18.49
C SER A 46 27.97 7.51 -19.84
N GLY A 47 28.21 6.52 -20.70
CA GLY A 47 28.78 6.71 -22.04
C GLY A 47 27.76 7.20 -23.08
N SER A 48 26.47 7.02 -22.83
CA SER A 48 25.39 7.46 -23.72
C SER A 48 24.90 8.89 -23.43
N TYR A 49 25.31 9.50 -22.29
CA TYR A 49 24.99 10.90 -21.95
C TYR A 49 25.54 11.92 -22.94
N GLN A 50 26.82 11.81 -23.33
CA GLN A 50 27.45 12.79 -24.23
C GLN A 50 26.77 12.86 -25.60
N PHE A 51 26.38 11.71 -26.15
CA PHE A 51 25.70 11.62 -27.45
C PHE A 51 24.26 12.17 -27.41
N LEU A 52 23.54 11.97 -26.30
CA LEU A 52 22.15 12.44 -26.12
C LEU A 52 22.07 13.96 -25.85
N GLU A 53 23.11 14.51 -25.21
CA GLU A 53 23.27 15.95 -25.03
C GLU A 53 23.59 16.66 -26.34
N ASP A 54 24.48 16.08 -27.16
CA ASP A 54 24.85 16.59 -28.50
C ASP A 54 23.68 16.55 -29.52
N THR A 55 22.71 15.66 -29.33
CA THR A 55 21.50 15.57 -30.17
C THR A 55 20.35 16.47 -29.70
N GLY A 56 20.55 17.29 -28.66
CA GLY A 56 19.58 18.30 -28.23
C GLY A 56 18.39 17.76 -27.44
N LEU A 57 18.53 16.61 -26.76
CA LEU A 57 17.50 15.98 -25.94
C LEU A 57 17.81 16.02 -24.42
N PRO A 58 18.12 17.19 -23.82
CA PRO A 58 18.49 17.30 -22.40
C PRO A 58 17.36 16.89 -21.45
N PHE A 59 16.09 17.03 -21.87
CA PHE A 59 14.91 16.71 -21.06
C PHE A 59 14.75 15.21 -20.78
N ALA A 60 15.25 14.34 -21.67
CA ALA A 60 15.11 12.90 -21.52
C ALA A 60 16.01 12.35 -20.41
N LEU A 61 17.21 12.89 -20.23
CA LEU A 61 18.26 12.34 -19.37
C LEU A 61 17.99 12.44 -17.88
N GLU A 62 17.60 13.63 -17.41
CA GLU A 62 17.27 13.84 -15.99
C GLU A 62 15.99 13.06 -15.63
N THR A 63 15.04 12.99 -16.56
CA THR A 63 13.81 12.20 -16.40
C THR A 63 14.11 10.70 -16.39
N LEU A 64 15.01 10.19 -17.23
CA LEU A 64 15.38 8.77 -17.33
C LEU A 64 16.18 8.27 -16.12
N SER A 65 17.12 9.05 -15.60
CA SER A 65 17.91 8.63 -14.43
C SER A 65 17.04 8.59 -13.17
N ASN A 66 16.20 9.62 -12.95
CA ASN A 66 15.21 9.62 -11.87
C ASN A 66 14.22 8.46 -12.04
N SER A 67 13.74 8.23 -13.28
CA SER A 67 12.78 7.17 -13.58
C SER A 67 13.39 5.78 -13.38
N THR A 68 14.67 5.55 -13.66
CA THR A 68 15.32 4.25 -13.49
C THR A 68 15.54 3.92 -12.01
N VAL A 69 15.94 4.91 -11.20
CA VAL A 69 16.01 4.77 -9.74
C VAL A 69 14.62 4.51 -9.17
N HIS A 70 13.60 5.24 -9.64
CA HIS A 70 12.22 4.94 -9.28
C HIS A 70 11.81 3.52 -9.70
N ILE A 71 12.04 3.07 -10.94
CA ILE A 71 11.54 1.76 -11.40
C ILE A 71 12.25 0.58 -10.71
N THR A 72 13.53 0.70 -10.36
CA THR A 72 14.20 -0.34 -9.54
C THR A 72 13.64 -0.46 -8.11
N THR A 73 13.01 0.60 -7.59
CA THR A 73 12.21 0.57 -6.35
C THR A 73 10.75 0.16 -6.57
N ILE A 74 10.27 0.10 -7.82
CA ILE A 74 8.90 -0.28 -8.25
C ILE A 74 8.83 -1.78 -8.57
N SER A 75 9.29 -2.65 -7.66
CA SER A 75 8.87 -4.06 -7.67
C SER A 75 7.79 -4.34 -6.62
N ILE A 76 7.18 -3.28 -6.12
CA ILE A 76 6.11 -3.24 -5.14
C ILE A 76 5.13 -2.21 -5.70
N ASP A 77 3.83 -2.50 -5.71
CA ASP A 77 2.80 -1.57 -6.18
C ASP A 77 3.11 -0.13 -5.74
N GLU A 78 2.74 0.85 -6.55
CA GLU A 78 2.90 2.30 -6.24
C GLU A 78 2.44 2.64 -4.81
N PHE A 79 1.47 1.89 -4.28
CA PHE A 79 1.01 1.97 -2.91
C PHE A 79 2.02 1.46 -1.86
N ALA A 80 2.63 0.30 -2.09
CA ALA A 80 3.55 -0.34 -1.14
C ALA A 80 4.91 0.36 -1.07
N SER A 81 5.40 0.89 -2.19
CA SER A 81 6.62 1.72 -2.23
C SER A 81 6.44 3.03 -1.46
N GLN A 82 5.29 3.70 -1.62
CA GLN A 82 4.95 4.90 -0.84
C GLN A 82 4.87 4.62 0.67
N VAL A 83 4.31 3.47 1.06
CA VAL A 83 4.21 3.08 2.48
C VAL A 83 5.58 2.80 3.09
N LEU A 84 6.48 2.13 2.36
CA LEU A 84 7.83 1.84 2.85
C LEU A 84 8.67 3.11 2.96
N ASP A 85 8.57 4.03 1.99
CA ASP A 85 9.22 5.33 2.06
C ASP A 85 8.74 6.16 3.25
N ASP A 86 7.43 6.15 3.52
CA ASP A 86 6.85 6.81 4.70
C ASP A 86 7.33 6.15 6.00
N LEU A 87 7.49 4.82 6.04
CA LEU A 87 7.99 4.09 7.20
C LEU A 87 9.46 4.42 7.50
N ILE A 88 10.30 4.43 6.45
CA ILE A 88 11.74 4.74 6.54
C ILE A 88 11.94 6.20 6.94
N LYS A 89 11.07 7.12 6.52
CA LYS A 89 11.14 8.52 6.98
C LYS A 89 10.65 8.70 8.41
N THR A 90 9.68 7.89 8.85
CA THR A 90 8.97 8.13 10.12
C THR A 90 9.44 7.25 11.29
N TRP A 91 10.32 6.26 11.08
CA TRP A 91 10.74 5.30 12.11
C TRP A 91 11.19 5.94 13.44
N LYS A 92 11.90 7.08 13.39
CA LYS A 92 12.34 7.80 14.61
C LYS A 92 11.15 8.30 15.43
N TYR A 93 10.12 8.84 14.77
CA TYR A 93 8.90 9.29 15.44
C TYR A 93 8.12 8.11 16.02
N ILE A 94 8.10 6.96 15.34
CA ILE A 94 7.49 5.73 15.84
C ILE A 94 8.19 5.27 17.13
N VAL A 95 9.52 5.26 17.14
CA VAL A 95 10.31 4.88 18.33
C VAL A 95 10.09 5.86 19.48
N ILE A 96 10.04 7.17 19.20
CA ILE A 96 9.76 8.19 20.22
C ILE A 96 8.34 8.01 20.78
N ALA A 97 7.34 7.77 19.94
CA ALA A 97 5.97 7.52 20.38
C ALA A 97 5.86 6.24 21.23
N LEU A 98 6.60 5.19 20.88
CA LEU A 98 6.67 3.95 21.66
C LEU A 98 7.29 4.20 23.04
N LEU A 99 8.37 4.98 23.10
CA LEU A 99 9.02 5.33 24.36
C LEU A 99 8.11 6.18 25.26
N ILE A 100 7.41 7.16 24.69
CA ILE A 100 6.39 7.94 25.40
C ILE A 100 5.27 7.02 25.91
N ALA A 101 4.80 6.08 25.09
CA ALA A 101 3.77 5.12 25.51
C ALA A 101 4.22 4.26 26.70
N ILE A 102 5.47 3.77 26.69
CA ILE A 102 6.03 3.01 27.83
C ILE A 102 6.05 3.87 29.10
N ILE A 103 6.50 5.12 29.00
CA ILE A 103 6.53 6.04 30.13
C ILE A 103 5.11 6.32 30.64
N VAL A 104 4.17 6.61 29.74
CA VAL A 104 2.77 6.85 30.09
C VAL A 104 2.14 5.62 30.74
N SER A 105 2.41 4.41 30.24
CA SER A 105 1.95 3.17 30.86
C SER A 105 2.56 2.94 32.25
N PHE A 106 3.85 3.22 32.42
CA PHE A 106 4.51 3.11 33.72
C PHE A 106 3.94 4.11 34.74
N VAL A 107 3.73 5.36 34.30
CA VAL A 107 3.05 6.40 35.09
C VAL A 107 1.62 5.97 35.41
N TYR A 108 0.88 5.40 34.46
CA TYR A 108 -0.49 4.92 34.63
C TYR A 108 -0.59 3.81 35.69
N ILE A 109 0.30 2.80 35.62
CA ILE A 109 0.38 1.72 36.61
C ILE A 109 0.73 2.29 37.99
N THR A 110 1.64 3.26 38.02
CA THR A 110 2.01 3.95 39.27
C THR A 110 0.85 4.78 39.81
N LEU A 111 0.07 5.47 38.98
CA LEU A 111 -1.09 6.26 39.40
C LEU A 111 -2.24 5.39 39.91
N LEU A 112 -2.48 4.22 39.31
CA LEU A 112 -3.46 3.24 39.80
C LEU A 112 -3.18 2.84 41.26
N ARG A 113 -1.91 2.85 41.67
CA ARG A 113 -1.49 2.51 43.03
C ARG A 113 -1.94 3.51 44.08
N TRP A 114 -1.79 4.81 43.81
CA TRP A 114 -2.05 5.85 44.82
C TRP A 114 -3.47 6.37 44.75
N ILE A 115 -4.11 6.32 43.57
CA ILE A 115 -5.35 7.06 43.32
C ILE A 115 -6.35 6.32 42.40
N ALA A 116 -6.51 5.00 42.56
CA ALA A 116 -7.48 4.19 41.80
C ALA A 116 -8.89 4.82 41.70
N GLY A 117 -9.36 5.46 42.78
CA GLY A 117 -10.65 6.16 42.80
C GLY A 117 -10.71 7.36 41.87
N ILE A 118 -9.80 8.33 42.00
CA ILE A 118 -9.82 9.53 41.12
C ILE A 118 -9.57 9.12 39.67
N MET A 119 -8.71 8.13 39.45
CA MET A 119 -8.35 7.65 38.14
C MET A 119 -9.52 7.02 37.37
N THR A 120 -10.33 6.20 38.05
CA THR A 120 -11.54 5.61 37.45
C THR A 120 -12.57 6.68 37.12
N TRP A 121 -12.81 7.63 38.03
CA TRP A 121 -13.67 8.78 37.75
C TRP A 121 -13.15 9.63 36.58
N LEU A 122 -11.84 9.88 36.52
CA LEU A 122 -11.21 10.60 35.41
C LEU A 122 -11.39 9.85 34.08
N SER A 123 -11.18 8.53 34.05
CA SER A 123 -11.40 7.74 32.83
C SER A 123 -12.87 7.72 32.39
N LEU A 124 -13.82 7.71 33.32
CA LEU A 124 -15.25 7.81 33.02
C LEU A 124 -15.62 9.18 32.46
N VAL A 125 -15.08 10.25 33.03
CA VAL A 125 -15.28 11.60 32.51
C VAL A 125 -14.60 11.76 31.15
N ALA A 126 -13.40 11.19 30.98
CA ALA A 126 -12.65 11.24 29.72
C ALA A 126 -13.40 10.54 28.59
N ILE A 127 -13.99 9.36 28.82
CA ILE A 127 -14.75 8.66 27.79
C ILE A 127 -16.03 9.42 27.43
N LEU A 128 -16.72 9.99 28.42
CA LEU A 128 -17.87 10.86 28.16
C LEU A 128 -17.46 12.11 27.37
N ALA A 129 -16.35 12.75 27.73
CA ALA A 129 -15.83 13.92 27.03
C ALA A 129 -15.44 13.57 25.58
N LEU A 130 -14.84 12.40 25.34
CA LEU A 130 -14.49 11.93 24.00
C LEU A 130 -15.75 11.71 23.16
N ILE A 131 -16.76 11.01 23.68
CA ILE A 131 -18.03 10.79 22.96
C ILE A 131 -18.74 12.13 22.70
N MET A 132 -18.77 13.03 23.68
CA MET A 132 -19.35 14.37 23.55
C MET A 132 -18.63 15.21 22.49
N THR A 133 -17.29 15.27 22.53
CA THR A 133 -16.51 16.01 21.54
C THR A 133 -16.64 15.40 20.15
N GLY A 134 -16.65 14.07 20.03
CA GLY A 134 -16.94 13.36 18.78
C GLY A 134 -18.32 13.74 18.21
N ALA A 135 -19.36 13.75 19.04
CA ALA A 135 -20.70 14.15 18.63
C ALA A 135 -20.78 15.62 18.21
N VAL A 136 -20.08 16.52 18.94
CA VAL A 136 -20.02 17.95 18.57
C VAL A 136 -19.29 18.14 17.24
N LEU A 137 -18.15 17.48 17.04
CA LEU A 137 -17.39 17.54 15.80
C LEU A 137 -18.21 17.00 14.63
N SER A 138 -18.92 15.89 14.81
CA SER A 138 -19.75 15.31 13.76
C SER A 138 -20.92 16.21 13.37
N VAL A 139 -21.57 16.85 14.35
CA VAL A 139 -22.62 17.86 14.11
C VAL A 139 -22.06 19.08 13.39
N LYS A 140 -20.93 19.63 13.86
CA LYS A 140 -20.29 20.79 13.23
C LYS A 140 -19.92 20.50 11.78
N ARG A 141 -19.40 19.31 11.51
CA ARG A 141 -19.02 18.88 10.17
C ARG A 141 -20.25 18.65 9.28
N TYR A 142 -21.31 18.05 9.81
CA TYR A 142 -22.59 17.92 9.11
C TYR A 142 -23.18 19.28 8.71
N ILE A 143 -23.21 20.25 9.63
CA ILE A 143 -23.70 21.61 9.36
C ILE A 143 -22.83 22.28 8.29
N TYR A 144 -21.50 22.16 8.39
CA TYR A 144 -20.58 22.71 7.39
C TYR A 144 -20.84 22.15 5.98
N LEU A 145 -21.04 20.83 5.87
CA LEU A 145 -21.31 20.15 4.59
C LEU A 145 -22.73 20.38 4.06
N ARG A 146 -23.67 20.75 4.93
CA ARG A 146 -25.03 21.13 4.54
C ARG A 146 -25.05 22.53 3.94
N ASP A 147 -24.26 23.44 4.53
CA ASP A 147 -24.31 24.87 4.21
C ASP A 147 -23.24 25.28 3.17
N ASN A 148 -22.26 24.42 2.86
CA ASN A 148 -21.20 24.67 1.86
C ASN A 148 -21.05 23.51 0.88
N GLU A 149 -20.72 23.82 -0.38
CA GLU A 149 -20.40 22.81 -1.39
C GLU A 149 -19.04 22.14 -1.10
N PRO A 150 -18.92 20.80 -1.19
CA PRO A 150 -17.68 20.11 -0.86
C PRO A 150 -16.57 20.45 -1.88
N PRO A 151 -15.33 20.74 -1.43
CA PRO A 151 -14.23 20.99 -2.34
C PRO A 151 -13.93 19.74 -3.18
N PRO A 152 -13.65 19.88 -4.49
CA PRO A 152 -13.29 18.75 -5.33
C PRO A 152 -11.98 18.12 -4.85
N VAL A 153 -12.01 16.83 -4.57
CA VAL A 153 -10.84 16.05 -4.16
C VAL A 153 -10.16 15.45 -5.38
N THR A 154 -9.02 16.01 -5.79
CA THR A 154 -8.31 15.64 -7.04
C THR A 154 -7.19 14.61 -6.83
N SER A 155 -6.99 14.07 -5.61
CA SER A 155 -5.90 13.13 -5.33
C SER A 155 -6.39 11.68 -5.25
N LYS A 156 -5.71 10.78 -5.97
CA LYS A 156 -5.91 9.31 -5.90
C LYS A 156 -5.22 8.65 -4.69
N MET A 157 -4.47 9.42 -3.89
CA MET A 157 -3.83 8.93 -2.66
C MET A 157 -4.85 8.64 -1.55
N ILE A 158 -4.45 7.85 -0.54
CA ILE A 158 -5.26 7.52 0.65
C ILE A 158 -5.87 8.76 1.30
N LYS A 159 -5.11 9.86 1.39
CA LYS A 159 -5.61 11.15 1.92
C LYS A 159 -6.77 11.72 1.10
N GLY A 160 -6.73 11.57 -0.22
CA GLY A 160 -7.79 11.98 -1.13
C GLY A 160 -9.03 11.09 -1.05
N GLN A 161 -8.84 9.77 -0.94
CA GLN A 161 -9.96 8.83 -0.73
C GLN A 161 -10.64 9.03 0.64
N LEU A 162 -9.85 9.22 1.71
CA LEU A 162 -10.36 9.53 3.04
C LEU A 162 -11.03 10.91 3.08
N GLY A 163 -10.50 11.88 2.33
CA GLY A 163 -11.12 13.19 2.12
C GLY A 163 -12.47 13.09 1.40
N ASN A 164 -12.59 12.21 0.40
CA ASN A 164 -13.85 11.97 -0.30
C ASN A 164 -14.92 11.40 0.64
N LEU A 165 -14.55 10.40 1.45
CA LEU A 165 -15.43 9.82 2.48
C LEU A 165 -15.84 10.87 3.52
N ALA A 166 -14.91 11.73 3.95
CA ALA A 166 -15.18 12.82 4.88
C ALA A 166 -16.03 13.97 4.31
N ASN A 167 -16.29 13.98 2.99
CA ASN A 167 -17.16 14.95 2.32
C ASN A 167 -18.59 14.43 2.09
N ILE A 168 -18.91 13.21 2.53
CA ILE A 168 -20.26 12.65 2.42
C ILE A 168 -21.12 13.14 3.60
N LYS A 169 -22.12 13.98 3.33
CA LYS A 169 -23.02 14.53 4.37
C LYS A 169 -23.77 13.46 5.18
N GLU A 170 -24.23 12.41 4.50
CA GLU A 170 -25.01 11.33 5.12
C GLU A 170 -24.19 10.56 6.16
N LEU A 171 -22.89 10.40 5.93
CA LEU A 171 -21.98 9.72 6.86
C LEU A 171 -21.89 10.47 8.20
N TRP A 172 -21.79 11.80 8.17
CA TRP A 172 -21.72 12.61 9.40
C TRP A 172 -23.06 12.63 10.16
N LEU A 173 -24.19 12.57 9.45
CA LEU A 173 -25.51 12.44 10.06
C LEU A 173 -25.67 11.09 10.77
N THR A 174 -25.35 9.98 10.08
CA THR A 174 -25.40 8.65 10.69
C THR A 174 -24.45 8.54 11.88
N LEU A 175 -23.23 9.06 11.76
CA LEU A 175 -22.24 9.08 12.85
C LEU A 175 -22.76 9.85 14.08
N THR A 176 -23.40 10.98 13.86
CA THR A 176 -23.99 11.80 14.94
C THR A 176 -25.08 11.04 15.69
N ILE A 177 -25.98 10.34 14.97
CA ILE A 177 -27.04 9.54 15.59
C ILE A 177 -26.45 8.41 16.43
N ILE A 178 -25.47 7.68 15.88
CA ILE A 178 -24.80 6.58 16.59
C ILE A 178 -24.10 7.09 17.85
N LEU A 179 -23.32 8.17 17.75
CA LEU A 179 -22.64 8.77 18.89
C LEU A 179 -23.62 9.31 19.94
N GLY A 180 -24.77 9.86 19.52
CA GLY A 180 -25.83 10.30 20.43
C GLY A 180 -26.46 9.15 21.22
N ILE A 181 -26.77 8.03 20.55
CA ILE A 181 -27.28 6.81 21.21
C ILE A 181 -26.23 6.25 22.17
N LEU A 182 -24.98 6.17 21.74
CA LEU A 182 -23.88 5.64 22.55
C LEU A 182 -23.63 6.52 23.78
N LEU A 183 -23.69 7.84 23.63
CA LEU A 183 -23.62 8.78 24.75
C LEU A 183 -24.75 8.55 25.76
N LEU A 184 -26.00 8.41 25.28
CA LEU A 184 -27.17 8.19 26.13
C LEU A 184 -27.04 6.88 26.91
N ILE A 185 -26.64 5.79 26.24
CA ILE A 185 -26.40 4.49 26.88
C ILE A 185 -25.28 4.62 27.92
N ALA A 186 -24.15 5.25 27.57
CA ALA A 186 -23.03 5.45 28.49
C ALA A 186 -23.45 6.23 29.74
N LEU A 187 -24.23 7.30 29.57
CA LEU A 187 -24.73 8.13 30.67
C LEU A 187 -25.67 7.34 31.58
N ILE A 188 -26.62 6.59 31.00
CA ILE A 188 -27.54 5.71 31.74
C ILE A 188 -26.73 4.68 32.54
N VAL A 189 -25.80 3.98 31.91
CA VAL A 189 -24.95 2.97 32.56
C VAL A 189 -24.16 3.61 33.72
N ILE A 190 -23.54 4.77 33.54
CA ILE A 190 -22.77 5.43 34.60
C ILE A 190 -23.66 5.82 35.78
N ILE A 191 -24.86 6.34 35.53
CA ILE A 191 -25.81 6.72 36.59
C ILE A 191 -26.27 5.48 37.37
N PHE A 192 -26.74 4.43 36.67
CA PHE A 192 -27.26 3.22 37.31
C PHE A 192 -26.17 2.41 38.01
N LEU A 193 -24.97 2.32 37.43
CA LEU A 193 -23.88 1.54 38.00
C LEU A 193 -23.04 2.34 39.00
N ARG A 194 -23.36 3.61 39.32
CA ARG A 194 -22.60 4.43 40.27
C ARG A 194 -22.23 3.69 41.55
N LYS A 195 -23.18 2.99 42.18
CA LYS A 195 -22.93 2.20 43.40
C LYS A 195 -22.00 1.00 43.14
N ARG A 196 -22.15 0.31 42.01
CA ARG A 196 -21.29 -0.82 41.61
C ARG A 196 -19.88 -0.36 41.25
N ILE A 197 -19.73 0.81 40.62
CA ILE A 197 -18.44 1.41 40.28
C ILE A 197 -17.63 1.69 41.56
N VAL A 198 -18.25 2.23 42.62
CA VAL A 198 -17.55 2.47 43.90
C VAL A 198 -17.06 1.16 44.53
N ILE A 199 -17.85 0.09 44.47
CA ILE A 199 -17.44 -1.23 44.97
C ILE A 199 -16.27 -1.78 44.13
N ALA A 200 -16.36 -1.67 42.81
CA ALA A 200 -15.30 -2.09 41.90
C ALA A 200 -13.99 -1.31 42.15
N ILE A 201 -14.07 0.00 42.43
CA ILE A 201 -12.92 0.83 42.80
C ILE A 201 -12.24 0.29 44.06
N THR A 202 -13.00 -0.06 45.09
CA THR A 202 -12.45 -0.65 46.32
C THR A 202 -11.77 -1.99 46.04
N LEU A 203 -12.37 -2.83 45.19
CA LEU A 203 -11.79 -4.11 44.78
C LEU A 203 -10.50 -3.92 43.98
N ILE A 204 -10.47 -2.98 43.02
CA ILE A 204 -9.27 -2.61 42.26
C ILE A 204 -8.19 -2.07 43.20
N LYS A 205 -8.56 -1.26 44.20
CA LYS A 205 -7.62 -0.72 45.19
C LYS A 205 -6.96 -1.84 45.99
N GLU A 206 -7.73 -2.78 46.53
CA GLU A 206 -7.18 -3.92 47.28
C GLU A 206 -6.40 -4.89 46.37
N GLY A 207 -6.89 -5.13 45.15
CA GLY A 207 -6.18 -5.93 44.14
C GLY A 207 -4.83 -5.32 43.75
N SER A 208 -4.77 -4.00 43.57
CA SER A 208 -3.52 -3.28 43.27
C SER A 208 -2.51 -3.36 44.43
N LYS A 209 -3.00 -3.37 45.67
CA LYS A 209 -2.17 -3.53 46.88
C LYS A 209 -1.58 -4.94 46.95
N ALA A 210 -2.35 -5.96 46.59
CA ALA A 210 -1.88 -7.34 46.50
C ALA A 210 -0.88 -7.53 45.36
N ILE A 211 -1.12 -6.97 44.18
CA ILE A 211 -0.19 -7.04 43.05
C ILE A 211 1.13 -6.32 43.39
N SER A 212 1.08 -5.23 44.15
CA SER A 212 2.27 -4.49 44.57
C SER A 212 3.20 -5.26 45.51
N SER A 213 2.74 -6.32 46.18
CA SER A 213 3.61 -7.13 47.04
C SER A 213 4.44 -8.14 46.23
N VAL A 214 4.10 -8.36 44.96
CA VAL A 214 4.76 -9.34 44.09
C VAL A 214 5.63 -8.62 43.07
N ILE A 215 6.94 -8.55 43.33
CA ILE A 215 7.93 -7.90 42.44
C ILE A 215 7.93 -8.50 41.02
N SER A 216 7.55 -9.77 40.87
CA SER A 216 7.50 -10.49 39.59
C SER A 216 6.46 -9.90 38.62
N THR A 217 5.40 -9.25 39.13
CA THR A 217 4.36 -8.66 38.27
C THR A 217 4.84 -7.44 37.48
N LEU A 218 5.98 -6.85 37.86
CA LEU A 218 6.59 -5.74 37.12
C LEU A 218 7.22 -6.19 35.78
N PHE A 219 7.64 -7.46 35.69
CA PHE A 219 8.19 -8.05 34.46
C PHE A 219 7.12 -8.70 33.59
N PHE A 220 5.94 -9.02 34.16
CA PHE A 220 4.84 -9.65 33.43
C PHE A 220 4.44 -8.90 32.15
N PRO A 221 4.32 -7.55 32.11
CA PRO A 221 3.92 -6.82 30.90
C PRO A 221 4.86 -6.99 29.69
N ILE A 222 6.11 -7.39 29.92
CA ILE A 222 7.09 -7.62 28.84
C ILE A 222 6.69 -8.84 28.01
N ILE A 223 6.12 -9.87 28.63
CA ILE A 223 5.76 -11.12 27.95
C ILE A 223 4.59 -10.89 26.95
N PRO A 224 3.45 -10.28 27.34
CA PRO A 224 2.40 -9.89 26.39
C PRO A 224 2.90 -8.91 25.33
N TRP A 225 3.82 -7.99 25.67
CA TRP A 225 4.39 -7.07 24.68
C TRP A 225 5.18 -7.82 23.61
N CYS A 226 6.08 -8.72 24.01
CA CYS A 226 6.83 -9.57 23.10
C CYS A 226 5.89 -10.44 22.25
N LEU A 227 4.88 -11.07 22.85
CA LEU A 227 3.91 -11.89 22.13
C LEU A 227 3.07 -11.05 21.14
N LYS A 228 2.68 -9.81 21.50
CA LYS A 228 1.98 -8.89 20.58
C LYS A 228 2.87 -8.52 19.40
N CYS A 229 4.15 -8.24 19.63
CA CYS A 229 5.12 -8.03 18.56
C CYS A 229 5.23 -9.26 17.66
N CYS A 230 5.29 -10.48 18.23
CA CYS A 230 5.30 -11.71 17.44
C CYS A 230 4.04 -11.88 16.57
N VAL A 231 2.85 -11.60 17.11
CA VAL A 231 1.59 -11.65 16.34
C VAL A 231 1.61 -10.62 15.20
N VAL A 232 2.06 -9.40 15.45
CA VAL A 232 2.17 -8.35 14.42
C VAL A 232 3.15 -8.78 13.32
N ILE A 233 4.34 -9.28 13.67
CA ILE A 233 5.33 -9.75 12.71
C ILE A 233 4.77 -10.91 11.88
N TRP A 234 4.11 -11.87 12.52
CA TRP A 234 3.49 -13.00 11.83
C TRP A 234 2.43 -12.57 10.82
N VAL A 235 1.53 -11.67 11.21
CA VAL A 235 0.49 -11.13 10.31
C VAL A 235 1.09 -10.36 9.15
N LEU A 236 2.11 -9.53 9.40
CA LEU A 236 2.81 -8.78 8.35
C LEU A 236 3.54 -9.72 7.39
N PHE A 237 4.18 -10.76 7.91
CA PHE A 237 4.84 -11.78 7.10
C PHE A 237 3.84 -12.47 6.18
N ILE A 238 2.70 -12.93 6.70
CA ILE A 238 1.64 -13.53 5.90
C ILE A 238 1.05 -12.51 4.90
N ALA A 239 0.79 -11.27 5.33
CA ALA A 239 0.26 -10.23 4.46
C ALA A 239 1.17 -9.94 3.26
N PHE A 240 2.49 -9.87 3.49
CA PHE A 240 3.47 -9.66 2.43
C PHE A 240 3.50 -10.83 1.44
N HIS A 241 3.44 -12.06 1.93
CA HIS A 241 3.35 -13.23 1.07
C HIS A 241 2.07 -13.22 0.24
N LEU A 242 0.91 -12.93 0.85
CA LEU A 242 -0.36 -12.82 0.15
C LEU A 242 -0.36 -11.72 -0.91
N PHE A 243 0.27 -10.59 -0.62
CA PHE A 243 0.42 -9.49 -1.57
C PHE A 243 1.26 -9.89 -2.78
N SER A 244 2.27 -10.72 -2.58
CA SER A 244 3.07 -11.29 -3.67
C SER A 244 2.32 -12.36 -4.48
N LEU A 245 1.18 -12.88 -4.01
CA LEU A 245 0.36 -13.85 -4.73
C LEU A 245 -0.59 -13.12 -5.70
N GLY A 246 -0.04 -12.66 -6.82
CA GLY A 246 -0.80 -12.13 -7.95
C GLY A 246 -0.39 -12.87 -9.23
N THR A 247 -1.37 -13.23 -10.06
CA THR A 247 -1.08 -13.71 -11.41
C THR A 247 -1.17 -12.54 -12.39
N GLN A 248 -0.10 -12.33 -13.15
CA GLN A 248 -0.03 -11.32 -14.20
C GLN A 248 -0.99 -11.66 -15.36
N VAL A 249 -1.92 -10.76 -15.64
CA VAL A 249 -2.82 -10.88 -16.79
C VAL A 249 -2.33 -9.99 -17.92
N PHE A 250 -2.11 -10.59 -19.09
CA PHE A 250 -1.76 -9.88 -20.31
C PHE A 250 -2.98 -9.78 -21.21
N LYS A 251 -3.18 -8.63 -21.85
CA LYS A 251 -4.26 -8.39 -22.81
C LYS A 251 -3.72 -8.00 -24.17
N ALA A 252 -4.42 -8.43 -25.20
CA ALA A 252 -4.03 -8.16 -26.57
C ALA A 252 -4.37 -6.71 -26.96
N HIS A 253 -3.44 -6.02 -27.61
CA HIS A 253 -3.62 -4.64 -28.04
C HIS A 253 -3.04 -4.42 -29.43
N GLY A 254 -3.68 -3.56 -30.24
CA GLY A 254 -3.22 -3.18 -31.56
C GLY A 254 -3.55 -4.16 -32.69
N LEU A 255 -4.53 -5.06 -32.52
CA LEU A 255 -5.02 -5.92 -33.60
C LEU A 255 -5.74 -5.08 -34.67
N ASN A 256 -4.99 -4.65 -35.69
CA ASN A 256 -5.47 -3.81 -36.78
C ASN A 256 -5.48 -4.58 -38.11
N GLY A 257 -6.23 -5.67 -38.23
CA GLY A 257 -6.55 -6.38 -39.50
C GLY A 257 -5.40 -7.00 -40.30
N MET A 258 -4.18 -6.45 -40.24
CA MET A 258 -2.95 -6.92 -40.88
C MET A 258 -2.26 -8.01 -40.06
N CYS A 259 -2.61 -8.14 -38.79
CA CYS A 259 -2.15 -9.18 -37.89
C CYS A 259 -3.24 -10.21 -37.71
N LYS A 260 -3.02 -11.40 -38.24
CA LYS A 260 -3.93 -12.52 -38.11
C LYS A 260 -3.28 -13.58 -37.23
N CYS A 261 -4.06 -14.05 -36.26
CA CYS A 261 -3.64 -15.14 -35.40
C CYS A 261 -4.34 -16.42 -35.81
N GLU A 262 -3.69 -17.56 -35.60
CA GLU A 262 -4.21 -18.88 -35.94
C GLU A 262 -4.68 -19.65 -34.69
N ASP A 263 -5.44 -20.73 -34.93
CA ASP A 263 -5.99 -21.64 -33.92
C ASP A 263 -6.76 -20.93 -32.78
N LYS A 264 -6.21 -21.00 -31.56
CA LYS A 264 -6.84 -20.53 -30.33
C LYS A 264 -7.06 -19.02 -30.31
N TYR A 265 -6.35 -18.28 -31.17
CA TYR A 265 -6.42 -16.82 -31.25
C TYR A 265 -7.06 -16.29 -32.54
N GLU A 266 -7.71 -17.16 -33.34
CA GLU A 266 -8.35 -16.78 -34.61
C GLU A 266 -9.37 -15.63 -34.49
N ASN A 267 -10.05 -15.53 -33.33
CA ASN A 267 -11.06 -14.49 -33.04
C ASN A 267 -10.62 -13.53 -31.92
N LEU A 268 -9.33 -13.41 -31.64
CA LEU A 268 -8.80 -12.56 -30.57
C LEU A 268 -9.10 -11.08 -30.86
N LYS A 269 -9.70 -10.37 -29.90
CA LYS A 269 -9.99 -8.93 -30.00
C LYS A 269 -9.08 -8.11 -29.10
N ASN A 270 -9.01 -6.81 -29.38
CA ASN A 270 -8.35 -5.87 -28.47
C ASN A 270 -9.03 -5.90 -27.10
N GLY A 271 -8.26 -6.16 -26.05
CA GLY A 271 -8.74 -6.29 -24.67
C GLY A 271 -8.94 -7.73 -24.19
N ASP A 272 -8.81 -8.73 -25.06
CA ASP A 272 -8.92 -10.13 -24.66
C ASP A 272 -7.63 -10.61 -23.99
N VAL A 273 -7.76 -11.58 -23.07
CA VAL A 273 -6.64 -12.17 -22.35
C VAL A 273 -5.79 -13.02 -23.28
N CYS A 274 -4.48 -12.77 -23.31
CA CYS A 274 -3.53 -13.47 -24.16
C CYS A 274 -2.32 -13.94 -23.33
N ASN A 275 -1.61 -14.95 -23.84
CA ASN A 275 -0.32 -15.36 -23.29
C ASN A 275 0.77 -14.86 -24.24
N PRO A 276 1.79 -14.13 -23.76
CA PRO A 276 2.80 -13.52 -24.64
C PRO A 276 3.58 -14.56 -25.47
N LYS A 277 3.85 -15.75 -24.93
CA LYS A 277 4.57 -16.80 -25.66
C LYS A 277 3.73 -17.37 -26.80
N LEU A 278 2.47 -17.71 -26.52
CA LEU A 278 1.55 -18.24 -27.52
C LEU A 278 1.16 -17.17 -28.55
N PHE A 279 1.09 -15.89 -28.16
CA PHE A 279 0.82 -14.79 -29.09
C PHE A 279 1.96 -14.64 -30.11
N GLN A 280 3.22 -14.77 -29.68
CA GLN A 280 4.36 -14.66 -30.58
C GLN A 280 4.46 -15.84 -31.57
N GLU A 281 4.00 -17.02 -31.16
CA GLU A 281 4.03 -18.24 -31.99
C GLU A 281 2.85 -18.32 -32.97
N LEU A 282 1.67 -17.81 -32.59
CA LEU A 282 0.43 -17.99 -33.36
C LEU A 282 -0.01 -16.75 -34.14
N CYS A 283 0.58 -15.57 -33.91
CA CYS A 283 0.18 -14.32 -34.55
C CYS A 283 1.26 -13.78 -35.49
N HIS A 284 0.92 -13.72 -36.78
CA HIS A 284 1.82 -13.24 -37.83
C HIS A 284 1.18 -12.13 -38.67
N ASN A 285 2.04 -11.31 -39.26
CA ASN A 285 1.59 -10.29 -40.20
C ASN A 285 1.26 -10.94 -41.54
N GLN A 286 0.05 -10.70 -42.05
CA GLN A 286 -0.45 -11.24 -43.30
C GLN A 286 0.38 -10.80 -44.52
N SER A 287 1.09 -9.68 -44.43
CA SER A 287 1.86 -9.12 -45.55
C SER A 287 3.30 -9.63 -45.63
N SER A 288 3.90 -10.06 -44.52
CA SER A 288 5.33 -10.40 -44.46
C SER A 288 5.64 -11.75 -43.81
N GLY A 289 4.65 -12.43 -43.21
CA GLY A 289 4.85 -13.68 -42.46
C GLY A 289 5.68 -13.53 -41.18
N THR A 290 6.16 -12.32 -40.89
CA THR A 290 6.95 -12.00 -39.70
C THR A 290 6.04 -11.74 -38.50
N THR A 291 6.63 -11.72 -37.29
CA THR A 291 5.90 -11.36 -36.07
C THR A 291 5.22 -10.00 -36.19
N CYS A 292 4.04 -9.90 -35.59
CA CYS A 292 3.28 -8.66 -35.52
C CYS A 292 4.04 -7.52 -34.84
N THR A 293 4.36 -6.47 -35.59
CA THR A 293 5.02 -5.26 -35.06
C THR A 293 4.04 -4.26 -34.45
N THR A 294 2.80 -4.28 -34.93
CA THR A 294 1.76 -3.30 -34.56
C THR A 294 0.83 -3.82 -33.44
N ALA A 295 0.78 -5.16 -33.26
CA ALA A 295 -0.07 -5.83 -32.28
C ALA A 295 0.79 -6.62 -31.30
N GLY A 296 0.41 -6.63 -30.02
CA GLY A 296 1.15 -7.34 -28.99
C GLY A 296 0.31 -7.68 -27.77
N CYS A 297 0.73 -8.73 -27.07
CA CYS A 297 0.18 -9.12 -25.78
C CYS A 297 0.88 -8.33 -24.67
N ARG A 298 0.21 -7.31 -24.11
CA ARG A 298 0.80 -6.39 -23.13
C ARG A 298 0.28 -6.68 -21.73
N TYR A 299 1.13 -6.45 -20.73
CA TYR A 299 0.73 -6.53 -19.34
C TYR A 299 -0.40 -5.52 -19.07
N TYR A 300 -1.48 -5.98 -18.43
CA TYR A 300 -2.63 -5.15 -18.13
C TYR A 300 -2.75 -4.90 -16.63
N GLU A 301 -2.89 -5.97 -15.84
CA GLU A 301 -3.15 -5.88 -14.40
C GLU A 301 -2.74 -7.19 -13.71
N MET A 302 -2.42 -7.12 -12.41
CA MET A 302 -2.32 -8.30 -11.55
C MET A 302 -3.75 -8.70 -11.14
N ASP A 303 -4.21 -9.85 -11.62
CA ASP A 303 -5.50 -10.39 -11.14
C ASP A 303 -5.24 -11.22 -9.88
N SER A 304 -5.62 -10.65 -8.74
CA SER A 304 -5.72 -11.38 -7.48
C SER A 304 -7.10 -12.01 -7.42
N GLY A 305 -7.21 -13.30 -7.80
CA GLY A 305 -8.49 -14.00 -7.79
C GLY A 305 -9.18 -13.93 -6.42
N SER A 306 -10.51 -14.09 -6.38
CA SER A 306 -11.35 -13.93 -5.18
C SER A 306 -10.88 -14.71 -3.94
N PHE A 307 -10.09 -15.77 -4.14
CA PHE A 307 -9.46 -16.55 -3.08
C PHE A 307 -8.39 -15.75 -2.30
N VAL A 308 -7.62 -14.88 -2.96
CA VAL A 308 -6.59 -14.05 -2.30
C VAL A 308 -7.26 -13.03 -1.37
N VAL A 309 -8.38 -12.44 -1.77
CA VAL A 309 -9.21 -11.56 -0.92
C VAL A 309 -9.70 -12.29 0.33
N TYR A 310 -10.17 -13.53 0.19
CA TYR A 310 -10.57 -14.35 1.35
C TYR A 310 -9.41 -14.59 2.31
N LEU A 311 -8.20 -14.87 1.80
CA LEU A 311 -7.01 -15.05 2.62
C LEU A 311 -6.59 -13.75 3.34
N HIS A 312 -6.72 -12.58 2.70
CA HIS A 312 -6.51 -11.29 3.37
C HIS A 312 -7.51 -11.07 4.51
N LEU A 313 -8.78 -11.40 4.31
CA LEU A 313 -9.80 -11.33 5.36
C LEU A 313 -9.51 -12.31 6.51
N PHE A 314 -9.08 -13.52 6.19
CA PHE A 314 -8.67 -14.50 7.19
C PHE A 314 -7.46 -14.05 7.99
N ASN A 315 -6.45 -13.45 7.33
CA ASN A 315 -5.28 -12.86 8.00
C ASN A 315 -5.69 -11.70 8.91
N ALA A 316 -6.61 -10.83 8.47
CA ALA A 316 -7.14 -9.75 9.30
C ALA A 316 -7.92 -10.28 10.52
N PHE A 317 -8.73 -11.32 10.33
CA PHE A 317 -9.38 -12.01 11.45
C PHE A 317 -8.36 -12.59 12.42
N GLY A 318 -7.33 -13.28 11.92
CA GLY A 318 -6.24 -13.83 12.72
C GLY A 318 -5.47 -12.76 13.49
N PHE A 319 -5.27 -11.58 12.91
CA PHE A 319 -4.67 -10.42 13.58
C PHE A 319 -5.49 -9.96 14.79
N PHE A 320 -6.78 -9.69 14.60
CA PHE A 320 -7.63 -9.26 15.71
C PHE A 320 -7.69 -10.37 16.76
N TRP A 321 -7.97 -11.60 16.36
CA TRP A 321 -8.07 -12.73 17.27
C TRP A 321 -6.77 -12.92 18.08
N GLY A 322 -5.60 -12.90 17.43
CA GLY A 322 -4.31 -13.03 18.08
C GLY A 322 -3.98 -11.88 19.04
N LEU A 323 -4.31 -10.64 18.69
CA LEU A 323 -4.12 -9.50 19.59
C LEU A 323 -5.01 -9.58 20.83
N TRP A 324 -6.25 -10.03 20.69
CA TRP A 324 -7.17 -10.23 21.81
C TRP A 324 -6.79 -11.43 22.67
N PHE A 325 -6.29 -12.51 22.07
CA PHE A 325 -5.89 -13.72 22.79
C PHE A 325 -4.62 -13.52 23.63
N VAL A 326 -3.66 -12.74 23.12
CA VAL A 326 -2.38 -12.47 23.78
C VAL A 326 -2.49 -11.37 24.86
N SER A 327 -3.55 -10.56 24.83
CA SER A 327 -3.74 -9.45 25.77
C SER A 327 -4.32 -9.88 27.12
#